data_AF-A0AAU9Q9A8-F1
#
_entry.id   AF-A0AAU9Q9A8-F1
#
_cell.length_a   1.000
_cell.length_b   1.000
_cell.length_c   1.000
_cell.angle_alpha   90.00
_cell.angle_beta   90.00
_cell.angle_gamma   90.00
#
_symmetry.space_group_name_H-M   'P 1'
#
loop_
_entity.id
_entity.type
_entity.pdbx_description
1 polymer ?
#
loop_
_entity_poly.entity_id
_entity_poly.type
_entity_poly.pdbx_seq_one_letter_code
_entity_poly.pdbx_strand_id
1 'polypeptide(L)'
;MSNEWMSLICISLMALYFVYKQAWVKTRQLKTQRQLMILQTQLRDRLVAVERSADKKTITTMLMINDGLNRAMDCVNTLSLSRYLRYLVRPQSQDDRDRGANFRRRLREASIPELNEVVQQADELLYQQLKCNALLAILTLAPLALVFWFGVVFIETTKRAHNRALNSMKVDMFWQTHQAGVLRSA
;
A
#
# COMPACT_ATOMS: atom_id res chain seq x y z
N MET A 1 -15.85 2.13 -27.08
CA MET A 1 -14.38 2.15 -26.96
C MET A 1 -13.85 0.88 -27.58
N SER A 2 -13.08 0.97 -28.68
CA SER A 2 -12.58 -0.23 -29.37
C SER A 2 -11.57 -0.98 -28.50
N ASN A 3 -11.49 -2.31 -28.68
CA ASN A 3 -10.59 -3.20 -27.94
C ASN A 3 -9.11 -2.76 -27.98
N GLU A 4 -8.72 -2.03 -29.02
CA GLU A 4 -7.38 -1.48 -29.21
C GLU A 4 -7.03 -0.43 -28.14
N TRP A 5 -7.97 0.46 -27.80
CA TRP A 5 -7.75 1.47 -26.75
C TRP A 5 -7.59 0.84 -25.37
N MET A 6 -8.35 -0.21 -25.06
CA MET A 6 -8.20 -0.92 -23.80
C MET A 6 -6.86 -1.65 -23.71
N SER A 7 -6.40 -2.26 -24.81
CA SER A 7 -5.09 -2.92 -24.85
C SER A 7 -3.95 -1.92 -24.62
N LEU A 8 -3.99 -0.77 -25.30
CA LEU A 8 -3.02 0.31 -25.11
C LEU A 8 -3.00 0.84 -23.67
N ILE A 9 -4.17 1.02 -23.04
CA ILE A 9 -4.28 1.44 -21.65
C ILE A 9 -3.63 0.41 -20.71
N CYS A 10 -3.90 -0.89 -20.89
CA CYS A 10 -3.31 -1.95 -20.07
C CYS A 10 -1.78 -2.04 -20.22
N ILE A 11 -1.26 -1.94 -21.45
CA ILE A 11 0.19 -1.96 -21.71
C ILE A 11 0.86 -0.73 -21.09
N SER A 12 0.25 0.46 -21.22
CA SER A 12 0.79 1.69 -20.65
C SER A 12 0.83 1.64 -19.12
N LEU A 13 -0.21 1.11 -18.47
CA LEU A 13 -0.27 0.87 -17.03
C LEU A 13 0.80 -0.11 -16.55
N MET A 14 1.02 -1.20 -17.29
CA MET A 14 2.07 -2.19 -17.00
C MET A 14 3.47 -1.56 -17.08
N ALA A 15 3.74 -0.78 -18.12
CA ALA A 15 5.01 -0.09 -18.29
C ALA A 15 5.23 0.94 -17.16
N LEU A 16 4.21 1.73 -16.83
CA LEU A 16 4.27 2.71 -15.75
C LEU A 16 4.49 2.03 -14.39
N TYR A 17 3.82 0.91 -14.13
CA TYR A 17 4.05 0.07 -12.95
C TYR A 17 5.49 -0.43 -12.87
N PHE A 18 6.01 -0.96 -13.98
CA PHE A 18 7.37 -1.49 -14.02
C PHE A 18 8.41 -0.41 -13.74
N VAL A 19 8.31 0.75 -14.40
CA VAL A 19 9.20 1.89 -14.19
C VAL A 19 9.07 2.40 -12.75
N TYR A 20 7.85 2.55 -12.23
CA TYR A 20 7.62 3.02 -10.87
C TYR A 20 8.23 2.05 -9.83
N LYS A 21 8.01 0.74 -9.99
CA LYS A 21 8.57 -0.28 -9.10
C LYS A 21 10.09 -0.34 -9.15
N GLN A 22 10.66 -0.34 -10.35
CA GLN A 22 12.07 -0.64 -10.56
C GLN A 22 12.96 0.59 -10.38
N ALA A 23 12.54 1.75 -10.89
CA ALA A 23 13.30 2.98 -10.80
C ALA A 23 12.92 3.79 -9.55
N TRP A 24 11.63 4.05 -9.32
CA TRP A 24 11.24 5.00 -8.27
C TRP A 24 11.31 4.39 -6.87
N VAL A 25 10.67 3.23 -6.64
CA VAL A 25 10.59 2.62 -5.32
C VAL A 25 11.96 2.17 -4.81
N LYS A 26 12.75 1.47 -5.63
CA LYS A 26 14.10 1.02 -5.24
C LYS A 26 15.04 2.20 -4.96
N THR A 27 15.04 3.23 -5.81
CA THR A 27 15.90 4.40 -5.60
C THR A 27 15.51 5.14 -4.32
N ARG A 28 14.21 5.26 -4.03
CA ARG A 28 13.74 5.88 -2.79
C ARG A 28 14.08 5.04 -1.57
N GLN A 29 13.95 3.71 -1.62
CA GLN A 29 14.37 2.82 -0.54
C GLN A 29 15.85 3.01 -0.17
N LEU A 30 16.73 3.01 -1.17
CA LEU A 30 18.16 3.23 -0.97
C LEU A 30 18.45 4.62 -0.40
N LYS A 31 17.74 5.66 -0.87
CA LYS A 31 17.87 7.02 -0.33
C LYS A 31 17.46 7.08 1.14
N THR A 32 16.32 6.49 1.50
CA THR A 32 15.81 6.42 2.87
C THR A 32 16.79 5.67 3.78
N GLN A 33 17.34 4.53 3.35
CA GLN A 33 18.35 3.81 4.12
C GLN A 33 19.62 4.63 4.34
N ARG A 34 20.11 5.32 3.31
CA ARG A 34 21.27 6.21 3.45
C ARG A 34 21.00 7.34 4.43
N GLN A 35 19.83 7.96 4.39
CA GLN A 35 19.47 9.04 5.31
C GLN A 35 19.34 8.55 6.75
N LEU A 36 18.75 7.38 6.98
CA LEU A 36 18.71 6.73 8.29
C LEU A 36 20.12 6.40 8.80
N MET A 37 21.04 6.00 7.90
CA MET A 37 22.43 5.69 8.26
C MET A 37 23.18 6.95 8.68
N ILE A 38 22.98 8.07 7.98
CA ILE A 38 23.56 9.36 8.35
C ILE A 38 23.04 9.79 9.74
N LEU A 39 21.74 9.69 9.98
CA LEU A 39 21.12 9.98 11.28
C LEU A 39 21.70 9.12 12.40
N GLN A 40 21.92 7.83 12.13
CA GLN A 40 22.52 6.91 13.07
C GLN A 40 23.98 7.28 13.39
N THR A 41 24.78 7.62 12.38
CA THR A 41 26.16 8.06 12.56
C THR A 41 26.22 9.35 13.38
N GLN A 42 25.38 10.33 13.07
CA GLN A 42 25.27 11.58 13.85
C GLN A 42 24.92 11.31 15.31
N LEU A 43 23.95 10.42 15.57
CA LEU A 43 23.57 10.03 16.93
C LEU A 43 24.73 9.34 17.66
N ARG A 44 25.52 8.51 16.96
CA ARG A 44 26.65 7.78 17.54
C ARG A 44 27.83 8.69 17.85
N ASP A 45 28.15 9.63 16.98
CA ASP A 45 29.18 10.64 17.21
C ASP A 45 28.82 11.52 18.42
N ARG A 46 27.53 11.85 18.57
CA ARG A 46 27.01 12.55 19.75
C ARG A 46 27.07 11.68 21.00
N LEU A 47 26.73 10.39 20.93
CA LEU A 47 26.83 9.49 22.07
C LEU A 47 28.27 9.51 22.63
N VAL A 48 29.28 9.37 21.77
CA VAL A 48 30.69 9.42 22.14
C VAL A 48 31.08 10.77 22.75
N ALA A 49 30.55 11.88 22.22
CA ALA A 49 30.82 13.22 22.75
C ALA A 49 30.23 13.47 24.15
N VAL A 50 29.08 12.86 24.46
CA VAL A 50 28.36 13.07 25.73
C VAL A 50 28.58 11.91 26.72
N GLU A 51 29.22 10.80 26.32
CA GLU A 51 29.47 9.61 27.15
C GLU A 51 30.18 9.93 28.48
N ARG A 52 31.03 10.96 28.50
CA ARG A 52 31.76 11.39 29.70
C ARG A 52 30.98 12.33 30.63
N SER A 53 29.88 12.93 30.17
CA SER A 53 29.18 14.01 30.89
C SER A 53 27.66 13.81 31.04
N ALA A 54 27.05 12.89 30.31
CA ALA A 54 25.61 12.62 30.37
C ALA A 54 25.23 11.73 31.56
N ASP A 55 24.01 11.98 32.07
CA ASP A 55 23.33 11.07 32.98
C ASP A 55 23.09 9.69 32.33
N LYS A 56 23.16 8.64 33.14
CA LYS A 56 22.99 7.23 32.73
C LYS A 56 21.68 7.00 32.00
N LYS A 57 20.62 7.73 32.37
CA LYS A 57 19.30 7.68 31.70
C LYS A 57 19.35 8.19 30.26
N THR A 58 20.11 9.24 30.00
CA THR A 58 20.28 9.84 28.67
C THR A 58 21.03 8.91 27.73
N ILE A 59 22.12 8.30 28.21
CA ILE A 59 22.89 7.30 27.46
C ILE A 59 22.00 6.10 27.10
N THR A 60 21.22 5.60 28.06
CA THR A 60 20.30 4.47 27.84
C THR A 60 19.22 4.81 26.79
N THR A 61 18.73 6.06 26.79
CA THR A 61 17.72 6.52 25.82
C THR A 61 18.31 6.66 24.42
N MET A 62 19.54 7.19 24.29
CA MET A 62 20.25 7.25 23.02
C MET A 62 20.53 5.87 22.43
N LEU A 63 20.95 4.90 23.26
CA LEU A 63 21.13 3.51 22.81
C LEU A 63 19.84 2.87 22.32
N MET A 64 18.71 3.09 23.02
CA MET A 64 17.40 2.64 22.57
C MET A 64 17.01 3.23 21.20
N ILE A 65 17.32 4.52 20.95
CA ILE A 65 17.04 5.17 19.67
C ILE A 65 17.94 4.61 18.57
N ASN A 66 19.22 4.37 18.85
CA ASN A 66 20.15 3.75 17.92
C ASN A 66 19.67 2.35 17.48
N ASP A 67 19.24 1.52 18.43
CA ASP A 67 18.66 0.21 18.13
C ASP A 67 17.35 0.33 17.33
N GLY A 68 16.54 1.35 17.62
CA GLY A 68 15.32 1.67 16.88
C GLY A 68 15.60 2.05 15.42
N LEU A 69 16.59 2.92 15.19
CA LEU A 69 17.06 3.32 13.85
C LEU A 69 17.59 2.12 13.05
N ASN A 70 18.34 1.23 13.70
CA ASN A 70 18.87 0.04 13.05
C ASN A 70 17.74 -0.89 12.59
N ARG A 71 16.76 -1.16 13.48
CA ARG A 71 15.56 -1.93 13.13
C ARG A 71 14.71 -1.23 12.06
N ALA A 72 14.65 0.10 12.07
CA ALA A 72 13.94 0.87 11.05
C ALA A 72 14.60 0.68 9.68
N MET A 73 15.93 0.71 9.61
CA MET A 73 16.69 0.50 8.38
C MET A 73 16.46 -0.90 7.78
N ASP A 74 16.43 -1.94 8.63
CA ASP A 74 16.05 -3.30 8.23
C ASP A 74 14.58 -3.37 7.77
N CYS A 75 13.69 -2.65 8.44
CA CYS A 75 12.27 -2.61 8.11
C CYS A 75 11.99 -1.89 6.79
N VAL A 76 12.78 -0.90 6.36
CA VAL A 76 12.58 -0.17 5.08
C VAL A 76 12.44 -1.12 3.88
N ASN A 77 13.22 -2.21 3.88
CA ASN A 77 13.18 -3.22 2.83
C ASN A 77 11.88 -4.04 2.84
N THR A 78 11.24 -4.18 3.99
CA THR A 78 10.09 -5.06 4.20
C THR A 78 8.80 -4.31 4.53
N LEU A 79 8.83 -2.98 4.38
CA LEU A 79 7.77 -2.04 4.74
C LEU A 79 6.63 -2.08 3.72
N SER A 80 5.84 -3.14 3.70
CA SER A 80 4.67 -3.22 2.82
C SER A 80 3.43 -2.56 3.43
N LEU A 81 2.57 -2.00 2.58
CA LEU A 81 1.25 -1.50 3.00
C LEU A 81 0.45 -2.58 3.76
N SER A 82 0.51 -3.83 3.29
CA SER A 82 -0.16 -4.95 3.94
C SER A 82 0.30 -5.20 5.37
N ARG A 83 1.61 -5.06 5.65
CA ARG A 83 2.18 -5.22 6.98
C ARG A 83 1.78 -4.05 7.89
N TYR A 84 1.76 -2.84 7.35
CA TYR A 84 1.30 -1.64 8.06
C TYR A 84 -0.18 -1.72 8.43
N LEU A 85 -1.06 -2.11 7.50
CA LEU A 85 -2.48 -2.31 7.77
C LEU A 85 -2.70 -3.42 8.80
N ARG A 86 -1.96 -4.53 8.70
CA ARG A 86 -2.02 -5.60 9.70
C ARG A 86 -1.60 -5.10 11.07
N TYR A 87 -0.62 -4.20 11.16
CA TYR A 87 -0.20 -3.59 12.41
C TYR A 87 -1.28 -2.66 13.00
N LEU A 88 -1.95 -1.85 12.17
CA LEU A 88 -3.03 -0.95 12.61
C LEU A 88 -4.27 -1.71 13.10
N VAL A 89 -4.62 -2.81 12.45
CA VAL A 89 -5.82 -3.59 12.77
C VAL A 89 -5.57 -4.55 13.93
N ARG A 90 -4.31 -4.88 14.23
CA ARG A 90 -3.98 -5.80 15.32
C ARG A 90 -4.34 -5.15 16.67
N PRO A 91 -5.10 -5.83 17.53
CA PRO A 91 -5.33 -5.35 18.88
C PRO A 91 -3.99 -5.23 19.61
N GLN A 92 -3.64 -3.99 19.99
CA GLN A 92 -2.44 -3.74 20.79
C GLN A 92 -2.62 -4.34 22.17
N SER A 93 -1.63 -5.12 22.60
CA SER A 93 -1.56 -5.59 23.99
C SER A 93 -1.34 -4.39 24.93
N GLN A 94 -1.75 -4.54 26.20
CA GLN A 94 -1.50 -3.54 27.23
C GLN A 94 0.01 -3.24 27.35
N ASP A 95 0.85 -4.28 27.28
CA ASP A 95 2.32 -4.17 27.37
C ASP A 95 2.92 -3.34 26.21
N ASP A 96 2.38 -3.47 24.98
CA ASP A 96 2.83 -2.65 23.84
C ASP A 96 2.49 -1.16 24.02
N ARG A 97 1.32 -0.86 24.59
CA ARG A 97 0.91 0.51 24.89
C ARG A 97 1.79 1.14 25.97
N ASP A 98 2.06 0.37 27.02
CA ASP A 98 2.89 0.81 28.15
C ASP A 98 4.33 1.03 27.72
N ARG A 99 4.90 0.17 26.84
CA ARG A 99 6.21 0.41 26.23
C ARG A 99 6.25 1.69 25.42
N GLY A 100 5.26 1.94 24.57
CA GLY A 100 5.20 3.17 23.77
C GLY A 100 5.07 4.44 24.63
N ALA A 101 4.26 4.38 25.69
CA ALA A 101 4.14 5.47 26.66
C ALA A 101 5.46 5.70 27.42
N ASN A 102 6.11 4.63 27.88
CA ASN A 102 7.40 4.70 28.58
C ASN A 102 8.51 5.25 27.69
N PHE A 103 8.58 4.88 26.42
CA PHE A 103 9.53 5.44 25.47
C PHE A 103 9.32 6.95 25.29
N ARG A 104 8.08 7.39 25.03
CA ARG A 104 7.75 8.82 24.90
C ARG A 104 8.00 9.61 26.18
N ARG A 105 7.86 8.97 27.33
CA ARG A 105 8.18 9.56 28.63
C ARG A 105 9.69 9.74 28.78
N ARG A 106 10.49 8.71 28.51
CA ARG A 106 11.96 8.78 28.54
C ARG A 106 12.53 9.78 27.55
N LEU A 107 11.96 9.85 26.35
CA LEU A 107 12.37 10.83 25.33
C LEU A 107 12.14 12.27 25.82
N ARG A 108 11.03 12.53 26.51
CA ARG A 108 10.74 13.83 27.14
C ARG A 108 11.64 14.10 28.35
N GLU A 109 11.89 13.10 29.17
CA GLU A 109 12.75 13.21 30.36
C GLU A 109 14.22 13.42 30.01
N ALA A 110 14.69 12.90 28.87
CA ALA A 110 16.06 13.12 28.40
C ALA A 110 16.32 14.56 27.94
N SER A 111 15.26 15.36 27.69
CA SER A 111 15.29 16.80 27.38
C SER A 111 16.32 17.27 26.35
N ILE A 112 16.75 16.40 25.42
CA ILE A 112 17.63 16.78 24.31
C ILE A 112 16.76 17.02 23.07
N PRO A 113 16.56 18.28 22.64
CA PRO A 113 15.72 18.60 21.48
C PRO A 113 16.21 17.91 20.20
N GLU A 114 17.54 17.77 20.03
CA GLU A 114 18.16 17.06 18.90
C GLU A 114 17.71 15.58 18.81
N LEU A 115 17.48 14.89 19.94
CA LEU A 115 17.04 13.49 19.94
C LEU A 115 15.61 13.34 19.42
N ASN A 116 14.75 14.30 19.78
CA ASN A 116 13.37 14.33 19.30
C ASN A 116 13.33 14.62 17.80
N GLU A 117 14.19 15.52 17.31
CA GLU A 117 14.34 15.78 15.88
C GLU A 117 14.79 14.55 15.11
N VAL A 118 15.77 13.79 15.61
CA VAL A 118 16.23 12.54 14.96
C VAL A 118 15.09 11.52 14.86
N VAL A 119 14.31 11.35 15.94
CA VAL A 119 13.16 10.44 15.95
C VAL A 119 12.08 10.89 14.97
N GLN A 120 11.76 12.19 14.93
CA GLN A 120 10.78 12.74 13.98
C GLN A 120 11.23 12.60 12.53
N GLN A 121 12.50 12.87 12.23
CA GLN A 121 13.04 12.71 10.88
C GLN A 121 13.02 11.25 10.44
N ALA A 122 13.37 10.32 11.32
CA ALA A 122 13.27 8.89 11.03
C ALA A 122 11.82 8.45 10.74
N ASP A 123 10.85 8.94 11.51
CA ASP A 123 9.43 8.62 11.31
C ASP A 123 8.91 9.18 9.97
N GLU A 124 9.23 10.44 9.65
CA GLU A 124 8.85 11.06 8.37
C GLU A 124 9.44 10.31 7.17
N LEU A 125 10.71 9.86 7.27
CA LEU A 125 11.36 9.06 6.25
C LEU A 125 10.66 7.70 6.03
N LEU A 126 10.29 7.02 7.11
CA LEU A 126 9.52 5.76 7.04
C LEU A 126 8.13 5.99 6.46
N TYR A 127 7.45 7.08 6.84
CA TYR A 127 6.13 7.43 6.34
C TYR A 127 6.14 7.75 4.84
N GLN A 128 7.16 8.47 4.37
CA GLN A 128 7.34 8.73 2.94
C GLN A 128 7.58 7.44 2.14
N GLN A 129 8.35 6.50 2.69
CA GLN A 129 8.55 5.20 2.06
C GLN A 129 7.24 4.39 2.01
N LEU A 130 6.46 4.42 3.10
CA LEU A 130 5.16 3.78 3.18
C LEU A 130 4.20 4.35 2.11
N LYS A 131 4.17 5.67 1.90
CA LYS A 131 3.36 6.30 0.83
C LYS A 131 3.74 5.77 -0.55
N CYS A 132 5.02 5.61 -0.84
CA CYS A 132 5.47 5.02 -2.10
C CYS A 132 5.02 3.57 -2.26
N ASN A 133 5.12 2.77 -1.19
CA ASN A 133 4.70 1.38 -1.22
C ASN A 133 3.17 1.25 -1.27
N ALA A 134 2.43 2.21 -0.71
CA ALA A 134 0.98 2.32 -0.83
C ALA A 134 0.56 2.64 -2.26
N LEU A 135 1.21 3.62 -2.90
CA LEU A 135 0.94 3.98 -4.29
C LEU A 135 1.24 2.81 -5.23
N LEU A 136 2.33 2.07 -4.99
CA LEU A 136 2.62 0.84 -5.71
C LEU A 136 1.47 -0.17 -5.58
N ALA A 137 0.96 -0.41 -4.37
CA ALA A 137 -0.15 -1.33 -4.14
C ALA A 137 -1.45 -0.91 -4.86
N ILE A 138 -1.75 0.39 -4.89
CA ILE A 138 -2.89 0.94 -5.64
C ILE A 138 -2.69 0.70 -7.14
N LEU A 139 -1.49 0.95 -7.65
CA LEU A 139 -1.16 0.75 -9.06
C LEU A 139 -1.27 -0.73 -9.49
N THR A 140 -1.00 -1.68 -8.58
CA THR A 140 -1.22 -3.11 -8.83
C THR A 140 -2.70 -3.52 -8.76
N LEU A 141 -3.48 -2.90 -7.88
CA LEU A 141 -4.90 -3.21 -7.71
C LEU A 141 -5.79 -2.62 -8.81
N ALA A 142 -5.42 -1.45 -9.34
CA ALA A 142 -6.18 -0.77 -10.40
C ALA A 142 -6.48 -1.65 -11.64
N PRO A 143 -5.49 -2.33 -12.26
CA PRO A 143 -5.78 -3.20 -13.40
C PRO A 143 -6.65 -4.42 -13.02
N LEU A 144 -6.49 -4.98 -11.82
CA LEU A 144 -7.35 -6.07 -11.33
C LEU A 144 -8.80 -5.63 -11.17
N ALA A 145 -9.02 -4.42 -10.62
CA ALA A 145 -10.34 -3.83 -10.49
C ALA A 145 -11.01 -3.58 -11.85
N LEU A 146 -10.23 -3.15 -12.85
CA LEU A 146 -10.71 -2.97 -14.23
C LEU A 146 -11.15 -4.30 -14.86
N VAL A 147 -10.35 -5.36 -14.72
CA VAL A 147 -10.71 -6.70 -15.23
C VAL A 147 -11.98 -7.20 -14.55
N PHE A 148 -12.08 -7.04 -13.23
CA PHE A 148 -13.28 -7.45 -12.48
C PHE A 148 -14.52 -6.68 -12.94
N TRP A 149 -14.41 -5.36 -13.08
CA TRP A 149 -15.49 -4.51 -13.60
C TRP A 149 -15.94 -4.97 -14.99
N PHE A 150 -14.99 -5.23 -15.89
CA PHE A 150 -15.29 -5.70 -17.24
C PHE A 150 -16.02 -7.05 -17.23
N GLY A 151 -15.60 -7.97 -16.36
CA GLY A 151 -16.27 -9.26 -16.17
C GLY A 151 -17.73 -9.11 -15.72
N VAL A 152 -18.01 -8.23 -14.75
CA VAL A 152 -19.38 -7.95 -14.29
C VAL A 152 -20.24 -7.37 -15.43
N VAL A 153 -19.72 -6.37 -16.15
CA VAL A 153 -20.43 -5.76 -17.29
C VAL A 153 -20.67 -6.77 -18.42
N PHE A 154 -19.71 -7.66 -18.69
CA PHE A 154 -19.84 -8.70 -19.70
C PHE A 154 -20.93 -9.72 -19.34
N ILE A 155 -21.00 -10.14 -18.08
CA ILE A 155 -22.06 -11.05 -17.58
C ILE A 155 -23.44 -10.39 -17.70
N GLU A 156 -23.56 -9.11 -17.35
CA GLU A 156 -24.82 -8.41 -17.50
C GLU A 156 -25.25 -8.24 -18.96
N THR A 157 -24.32 -7.89 -19.85
CA THR A 157 -24.62 -7.71 -21.27
C THR A 157 -25.00 -9.02 -21.95
N THR A 158 -24.30 -10.12 -21.65
CA THR A 158 -24.66 -11.46 -22.13
C THR A 158 -26.02 -11.92 -21.61
N LYS A 159 -26.34 -11.68 -20.33
CA LYS A 159 -27.68 -11.96 -19.78
C LYS A 159 -28.77 -11.17 -20.48
N ARG A 160 -28.55 -9.88 -20.76
CA ARG A 160 -29.50 -9.04 -21.52
C ARG A 160 -29.66 -9.53 -22.96
N ALA A 161 -28.57 -9.89 -23.63
CA ALA A 161 -28.61 -10.42 -24.99
C ALA A 161 -29.35 -11.76 -25.06
N HIS A 162 -29.10 -12.66 -24.11
CA HIS A 162 -29.79 -13.94 -24.01
C HIS A 162 -31.29 -13.77 -23.77
N ASN A 163 -31.69 -12.86 -22.87
CA ASN A 163 -33.10 -12.55 -22.64
C ASN A 163 -33.79 -11.96 -23.88
N ARG A 164 -33.09 -11.12 -24.65
CA ARG A 164 -33.62 -10.60 -25.93
C ARG A 164 -33.82 -11.71 -26.95
N ALA A 165 -32.85 -12.61 -27.10
CA ALA A 165 -32.92 -13.75 -28.01
C ALA A 165 -34.04 -14.74 -27.61
N LEU A 166 -34.21 -15.01 -26.31
CA LEU A 166 -35.32 -15.82 -25.80
C LEU A 166 -36.69 -15.18 -26.10
N ASN A 167 -36.79 -13.87 -25.92
CA ASN A 167 -38.04 -13.15 -26.21
C ASN A 167 -38.34 -13.12 -27.71
N SER A 168 -37.36 -12.89 -28.57
CA SER A 168 -37.57 -12.95 -30.02
C SER A 168 -37.97 -14.37 -30.47
N MET A 169 -37.29 -15.40 -29.96
CA MET A 169 -37.59 -16.79 -30.30
C MET A 169 -38.98 -17.23 -29.83
N LYS A 170 -39.44 -16.75 -28.66
CA LYS A 170 -40.82 -16.95 -28.20
C LYS A 170 -41.85 -16.29 -29.11
N VAL A 171 -41.59 -15.05 -29.54
CA VAL A 171 -42.48 -14.32 -30.46
C VAL A 171 -42.56 -15.03 -31.82
N ASP A 172 -41.43 -15.44 -32.37
CA ASP A 172 -41.39 -16.18 -33.65
C ASP A 172 -42.13 -17.52 -33.56
N MET A 173 -41.93 -18.28 -32.47
CA MET A 173 -42.68 -19.52 -32.24
C MET A 173 -44.18 -19.27 -32.10
N PHE A 174 -44.60 -18.22 -31.38
CA PHE A 174 -46.01 -17.88 -31.21
C PHE A 174 -46.70 -17.59 -32.55
N TRP A 175 -46.07 -16.79 -33.41
CA TRP A 175 -46.60 -16.46 -34.74
C TRP A 175 -46.60 -17.65 -35.71
N GLN A 176 -45.61 -18.54 -35.63
CA GLN A 176 -45.60 -19.79 -36.41
C GLN A 176 -46.78 -20.71 -36.06
N THR A 177 -47.10 -20.88 -34.76
CA THR A 177 -48.28 -21.66 -34.34
C THR A 177 -49.59 -21.04 -34.83
N HIS A 178 -49.67 -19.71 -34.87
CA HIS A 178 -50.88 -19.01 -35.33
C HIS A 178 -51.09 -19.16 -36.84
N GLN A 179 -50.03 -19.03 -37.64
CA GLN A 179 -50.10 -19.24 -39.10
C GLN A 179 -50.46 -20.71 -39.46
N ALA A 180 -49.88 -21.68 -38.75
CA ALA A 180 -50.21 -23.09 -38.95
C ALA A 180 -51.66 -23.43 -38.57
N GLY A 181 -52.25 -22.76 -37.58
CA GLY A 181 -53.65 -22.92 -37.20
C GLY A 181 -54.62 -22.30 -38.21
N VAL A 182 -54.29 -21.11 -38.75
CA VAL A 182 -55.10 -20.43 -39.78
C VAL A 182 -55.10 -21.20 -41.11
N LEU A 183 -53.95 -21.76 -41.52
CA LEU A 183 -53.86 -22.58 -42.75
C LEU A 183 -54.57 -23.94 -42.65
N ARG A 184 -54.87 -24.43 -41.45
CA ARG A 184 -55.64 -25.68 -41.24
C ARG A 184 -57.15 -25.46 -41.06
N SER A 185 -57.57 -24.21 -40.92
CA SER A 185 -58.98 -23.82 -40.72
C SER A 185 -59.60 -23.08 -41.90
N ALA A 186 -58.82 -22.88 -42.98
CA ALA A 186 -59.27 -22.47 -44.31
C ALA A 186 -59.35 -23.70 -45.23
#